data_AF-A0A7V6XNS8-F1
#
_entry.id   AF-A0A7V6XNS8-F1
#
_cell.length_a   1.000
_cell.length_b   1.000
_cell.length_c   1.000
_cell.angle_alpha   90.00
_cell.angle_beta   90.00
_cell.angle_gamma   90.00
#
_symmetry.space_group_name_H-M   'P 1'
#
loop_
_entity.id
_entity.type
_entity.pdbx_description
1 polymer ?
#
loop_
_entity_poly.entity_id
_entity_poly.type
_entity_poly.pdbx_seq_one_letter_code
_entity_poly.pdbx_strand_id
1 'polypeptide(L)'
;MGWLLNHEKKVIDGSLILIALLEIVYLVYINSFYLHIVDLRPYLACLLGVIFSNIAFLLREENAKMKNYRKIKNFVGVTVLLAVPFIYYCLAPMYTYKQAVKHFSEEEQMGWIDNSDNIRYSEKFRPRYYLISGDIFGKRKTFIFDPYDGQYWLDSGLKKRHKDISK
;
A
#
# COMPACT_ATOMS: atom_id res chain seq x y z
N MET A 1 38.78 19.75 -13.67
CA MET A 1 37.83 18.74 -14.18
C MET A 1 37.30 17.76 -13.12
N GLY A 2 38.13 17.25 -12.19
CA GLY A 2 37.68 16.26 -11.19
C GLY A 2 36.64 16.75 -10.16
N TRP A 3 36.64 18.04 -9.81
CA TRP A 3 35.70 18.61 -8.83
C TRP A 3 34.25 18.66 -9.33
N LEU A 4 34.04 19.07 -10.59
CA LEU A 4 32.72 19.08 -11.25
C LEU A 4 32.11 17.68 -11.33
N LEU A 5 32.88 16.68 -11.76
CA LEU A 5 32.42 15.29 -11.87
C LEU A 5 32.05 14.66 -10.50
N ASN A 6 32.72 15.07 -9.42
CA ASN A 6 32.35 14.63 -8.08
C ASN A 6 31.08 15.32 -7.57
N HIS A 7 30.86 16.58 -7.93
CA HIS A 7 29.65 17.32 -7.61
C HIS A 7 28.43 16.70 -8.30
N GLU A 8 28.51 16.44 -9.61
CA GLU A 8 27.42 15.81 -10.38
C GLU A 8 26.99 14.45 -9.81
N LYS A 9 27.95 13.61 -9.39
CA LYS A 9 27.64 12.29 -8.80
C LYS A 9 26.90 12.40 -7.48
N LYS A 10 27.31 13.34 -6.62
CA LYS A 10 26.65 13.59 -5.33
C LYS A 10 25.24 14.13 -5.55
N VAL A 11 25.05 14.99 -6.56
CA VAL A 11 23.73 15.47 -6.96
C VAL A 11 22.85 14.29 -7.41
N ILE A 12 23.35 13.39 -8.27
CA ILE A 12 22.58 12.22 -8.74
C ILE A 12 22.17 11.32 -7.56
N ASP A 13 23.11 10.92 -6.71
CA ASP A 13 22.80 10.06 -5.56
C ASP A 13 21.82 10.76 -4.60
N GLY A 14 21.99 12.06 -4.36
CA GLY A 14 21.10 12.88 -3.55
C GLY A 14 19.68 12.96 -4.12
N SER A 15 19.56 13.14 -5.44
CA SER A 15 18.26 13.14 -6.13
C SER A 15 17.57 11.79 -6.02
N LEU A 16 18.29 10.67 -6.18
CA LEU A 16 17.71 9.33 -6.02
C LEU A 16 17.19 9.09 -4.60
N ILE A 17 17.91 9.55 -3.58
CA ILE A 17 17.46 9.47 -2.18
C ILE A 17 16.18 10.30 -2.00
N LEU A 18 16.16 11.54 -2.49
CA LEU A 18 15.03 12.44 -2.34
C LEU A 18 13.77 11.89 -3.05
N ILE A 19 13.90 11.36 -4.26
CA ILE A 19 12.80 10.74 -4.99
C ILE A 19 12.29 9.51 -4.22
N ALA A 20 13.17 8.64 -3.72
CA ALA A 20 12.78 7.47 -2.93
C ALA A 20 12.00 7.86 -1.66
N LEU A 21 12.41 8.94 -0.97
CA LEU A 21 11.70 9.45 0.21
C LEU A 21 10.32 9.99 -0.16
N LEU A 22 10.22 10.74 -1.27
CA LEU A 22 8.93 11.23 -1.77
C LEU A 22 8.00 10.08 -2.15
N GLU A 23 8.52 9.03 -2.79
CA GLU A 23 7.75 7.82 -3.11
C GLU A 23 7.25 7.10 -1.87
N ILE A 24 8.08 6.97 -0.82
CA ILE A 24 7.64 6.39 0.46
C ILE A 24 6.46 7.19 1.03
N VAL A 25 6.58 8.52 1.09
CA VAL A 25 5.52 9.39 1.61
C VAL A 25 4.24 9.24 0.76
N TYR A 26 4.38 9.25 -0.56
CA TYR A 26 3.28 9.09 -1.50
C TYR A 26 2.57 7.75 -1.35
N LEU A 27 3.32 6.64 -1.27
CA LEU A 27 2.77 5.30 -1.10
C LEU A 27 2.03 5.15 0.24
N VAL A 28 2.60 5.67 1.33
CA VAL A 28 1.96 5.65 2.65
C VAL A 28 0.67 6.46 2.63
N TYR A 29 0.70 7.66 2.04
CA TYR A 29 -0.47 8.52 1.89
C TYR A 29 -1.57 7.84 1.08
N ILE A 30 -1.25 7.28 -0.09
CA ILE A 30 -2.25 6.61 -0.92
C ILE A 30 -2.80 5.37 -0.25
N ASN A 31 -1.95 4.56 0.36
CA ASN A 31 -2.41 3.34 1.02
C ASN A 31 -3.35 3.65 2.19
N SER A 32 -3.26 4.83 2.81
CA SER A 32 -4.21 5.25 3.84
C SER A 32 -5.65 5.39 3.32
N PHE A 33 -5.85 5.81 2.07
CA PHE A 33 -7.18 5.85 1.44
C PHE A 33 -7.77 4.46 1.23
N TYR A 34 -6.91 3.46 1.06
CA TYR A 34 -7.29 2.06 0.97
C TYR A 34 -7.32 1.37 2.32
N LEU A 35 -7.24 2.12 3.44
CA LEU A 35 -7.14 1.60 4.81
C LEU A 35 -6.02 0.57 4.98
N HIS A 36 -4.89 0.82 4.33
CA HIS A 36 -3.72 -0.03 4.36
C HIS A 36 -3.91 -1.42 3.77
N ILE A 37 -4.92 -1.64 2.91
CA ILE A 37 -5.21 -2.96 2.34
C ILE A 37 -4.00 -3.56 1.61
N VAL A 38 -3.25 -2.73 0.89
CA VAL A 38 -2.03 -3.15 0.20
C VAL A 38 -0.90 -3.30 1.21
N ASP A 39 -0.22 -4.45 1.17
CA ASP A 39 0.99 -4.66 1.98
C ASP A 39 2.14 -3.82 1.43
N LEU A 40 2.46 -2.73 2.12
CA LEU A 40 3.53 -1.81 1.71
C LEU A 40 4.94 -2.32 2.00
N ARG A 41 5.10 -3.32 2.89
CA ARG A 41 6.40 -3.81 3.35
C ARG A 41 7.40 -4.13 2.23
N PRO A 42 7.04 -4.88 1.16
CA PRO A 42 7.98 -5.17 0.08
C PRO A 42 8.42 -3.90 -0.66
N TYR A 43 7.51 -2.98 -0.93
CA TYR A 43 7.81 -1.72 -1.62
C TYR A 43 8.73 -0.82 -0.79
N LEU A 44 8.42 -0.67 0.49
CA LEU A 44 9.24 0.09 1.43
C LEU A 44 10.65 -0.50 1.55
N ALA A 45 10.77 -1.84 1.60
CA ALA A 45 12.07 -2.50 1.64
C ALA A 45 12.91 -2.20 0.38
N CYS A 46 12.30 -2.21 -0.81
CA CYS A 46 12.98 -1.84 -2.05
C CYS A 46 13.46 -0.38 -2.04
N LEU A 47 12.59 0.56 -1.65
CA LEU A 47 12.91 2.00 -1.61
C LEU A 47 13.98 2.32 -0.55
N LEU A 48 13.89 1.68 0.62
CA LEU A 48 14.94 1.77 1.64
C LEU A 48 16.27 1.21 1.14
N GLY A 49 16.25 0.13 0.37
CA GLY A 49 17.45 -0.40 -0.31
C GLY A 49 18.10 0.62 -1.25
N VAL A 50 17.29 1.37 -2.01
CA VAL A 50 17.78 2.49 -2.85
C VAL A 50 18.39 3.58 -1.97
N ILE A 51 17.73 3.98 -0.89
CA ILE A 51 18.23 5.02 0.02
C ILE A 51 19.57 4.61 0.64
N PHE A 52 19.62 3.44 1.30
CA PHE A 52 20.82 2.97 1.98
C PHE A 52 21.99 2.75 1.03
N SER A 53 21.73 2.21 -0.17
CA SER A 53 22.78 2.03 -1.17
C SER A 53 23.34 3.37 -1.67
N ASN A 54 22.50 4.39 -1.88
CA ASN A 54 22.96 5.72 -2.25
C ASN A 54 23.75 6.41 -1.13
N ILE A 55 23.28 6.32 0.13
CA ILE A 55 24.01 6.87 1.29
C ILE A 55 25.39 6.22 1.42
N ALA A 56 25.48 4.88 1.28
CA ALA A 56 26.75 4.17 1.36
C ALA A 56 27.75 4.63 0.28
N PHE A 57 27.28 5.00 -0.91
CA PHE A 57 28.13 5.52 -2.00
C PHE A 57 28.46 7.01 -1.87
N LEU A 58 27.65 7.79 -1.14
CA LEU A 58 27.96 9.18 -0.80
C LEU A 58 29.08 9.29 0.24
N LEU A 59 29.10 8.37 1.21
CA LEU A 59 30.06 8.35 2.30
C LEU A 59 31.40 7.69 1.95
N ARG A 60 31.47 6.97 0.82
CA ARG A 60 32.65 6.17 0.45
C ARG A 60 33.49 6.86 -0.61
N GLU A 61 34.82 6.92 -0.38
CA GLU A 61 35.77 7.43 -1.36
C GLU A 61 35.80 6.54 -2.62
N GLU A 62 35.82 7.17 -3.79
CA GLU A 62 35.61 6.49 -5.07
C GLU A 62 36.93 6.02 -5.69
N ASN A 63 37.16 4.70 -5.68
CA ASN A 63 38.25 4.06 -6.42
C ASN A 63 37.83 3.67 -7.84
N ALA A 64 38.78 3.41 -8.74
CA ALA A 64 38.51 3.07 -10.15
C ALA A 64 37.52 1.91 -10.32
N LYS A 65 37.56 0.89 -9.45
CA LYS A 65 36.60 -0.23 -9.45
C LYS A 65 35.17 0.18 -9.09
N MET A 66 35.01 1.19 -8.22
CA MET A 66 33.69 1.66 -7.73
C MET A 66 32.88 2.40 -8.79
N LYS A 67 33.53 2.94 -9.83
CA LYS A 67 32.86 3.67 -10.92
C LYS A 67 31.86 2.79 -11.68
N ASN A 68 32.23 1.53 -11.96
CA ASN A 68 31.33 0.61 -12.66
C ASN A 68 30.17 0.15 -11.77
N TYR A 69 30.44 -0.15 -10.50
CA TYR A 69 29.39 -0.49 -9.54
C TYR A 69 28.39 0.65 -9.34
N ARG A 70 28.86 1.90 -9.31
CA ARG A 70 27.99 3.09 -9.23
C ARG A 70 27.03 3.18 -10.41
N LYS A 71 27.50 2.92 -11.64
CA LYS A 71 26.65 2.90 -12.84
C LYS A 71 25.55 1.84 -12.74
N ILE A 72 25.92 0.61 -12.38
CA ILE A 72 24.97 -0.50 -12.20
C ILE A 72 23.97 -0.16 -11.10
N LYS A 73 24.44 0.33 -9.95
CA LYS A 73 23.60 0.77 -8.83
C LYS A 73 22.64 1.88 -9.23
N ASN A 74 23.09 2.89 -9.98
CA ASN A 74 22.23 3.96 -10.50
C ASN A 74 21.15 3.39 -11.41
N PHE A 75 21.52 2.52 -12.35
CA PHE A 75 20.59 1.89 -13.27
C PHE A 75 19.52 1.07 -12.53
N VAL A 76 19.94 0.22 -11.59
CA VAL A 76 19.03 -0.56 -10.74
C VAL A 76 18.15 0.36 -9.89
N GLY A 77 18.73 1.40 -9.29
CA GLY A 77 17.99 2.38 -8.48
C GLY A 77 16.90 3.08 -9.27
N VAL A 78 17.21 3.61 -10.45
CA VAL A 78 16.22 4.22 -11.36
C VAL A 78 15.15 3.21 -11.77
N THR A 79 15.54 1.98 -12.07
CA THR A 79 14.59 0.91 -12.43
C THR A 79 13.63 0.62 -11.28
N VAL A 80 14.12 0.56 -10.03
CA VAL A 80 13.29 0.35 -8.83
C VAL A 80 12.33 1.52 -8.63
N LEU A 81 12.81 2.77 -8.73
CA LEU A 81 11.97 3.97 -8.58
C LEU A 81 10.86 4.05 -9.64
N LEU A 82 11.10 3.54 -10.86
CA LEU A 82 10.05 3.47 -11.87
C LEU A 82 9.11 2.28 -11.67
N ALA A 83 9.65 1.12 -11.27
CA ALA A 83 8.87 -0.11 -11.16
C ALA A 83 7.97 -0.14 -9.92
N VAL A 84 8.43 0.38 -8.77
CA VAL A 84 7.68 0.38 -7.51
C VAL A 84 6.30 1.06 -7.64
N PRO A 85 6.19 2.33 -8.09
CA PRO A 85 4.89 2.98 -8.23
C PRO A 85 4.02 2.28 -9.28
N PHE A 86 4.61 1.78 -10.37
CA PHE A 86 3.89 1.05 -11.41
C PHE A 86 3.26 -0.24 -10.88
N ILE A 87 4.05 -1.09 -10.23
CA ILE A 87 3.58 -2.36 -9.64
C ILE A 87 2.54 -2.07 -8.54
N TYR A 88 2.78 -1.06 -7.70
CA TYR A 88 1.82 -0.66 -6.69
C TYR A 88 0.47 -0.27 -7.30
N TYR A 89 0.46 0.50 -8.39
CA TYR A 89 -0.77 0.91 -9.05
C TYR A 89 -1.49 -0.27 -9.72
N CYS A 90 -0.77 -1.19 -10.35
CA CYS A 90 -1.35 -2.41 -10.93
C CYS A 90 -1.99 -3.35 -9.89
N LEU A 91 -1.52 -3.30 -8.64
CA LEU A 91 -2.00 -4.12 -7.54
C LEU A 91 -2.89 -3.34 -6.54
N ALA A 92 -3.10 -2.05 -6.78
CA ALA A 92 -3.97 -1.24 -5.95
C ALA A 92 -5.43 -1.67 -6.16
N PRO A 93 -6.26 -1.67 -5.10
CA PRO A 93 -7.67 -1.91 -5.25
C PRO A 93 -8.33 -0.85 -6.13
N MET A 94 -9.37 -1.23 -6.87
CA MET A 94 -10.13 -0.33 -7.73
C MET A 94 -10.95 0.68 -6.92
N TYR A 95 -11.38 0.28 -5.72
CA TYR A 95 -12.24 1.09 -4.86
C TYR A 95 -11.55 1.43 -3.53
N THR A 96 -11.60 2.70 -3.17
CA THR A 96 -11.27 3.17 -1.82
C THR A 96 -12.42 2.87 -0.85
N TYR A 97 -12.15 2.88 0.46
CA TYR A 97 -13.20 2.68 1.47
C TYR A 97 -14.33 3.70 1.32
N LYS A 98 -13.99 4.97 1.07
CA LYS A 98 -14.99 6.04 0.88
C LYS A 98 -15.88 5.79 -0.35
N GLN A 99 -15.31 5.26 -1.42
CA GLN A 99 -16.08 4.91 -2.63
C GLN A 99 -16.98 3.70 -2.37
N ALA A 100 -16.49 2.69 -1.66
CA ALA A 100 -17.29 1.52 -1.26
C ALA A 100 -18.49 1.95 -0.40
N VAL A 101 -18.27 2.78 0.62
CA VAL A 101 -19.34 3.32 1.47
C VAL A 101 -20.36 4.13 0.67
N LYS A 102 -19.89 4.96 -0.27
CA LYS A 102 -20.79 5.75 -1.13
C LYS A 102 -21.66 4.85 -2.01
N HIS A 103 -21.06 3.86 -2.65
CA HIS A 103 -21.76 2.89 -3.49
C HIS A 103 -22.88 2.20 -2.71
N PHE A 104 -22.58 1.75 -1.50
CA PHE A 104 -23.58 1.15 -0.60
C PHE A 104 -24.68 2.09 -0.13
N SER A 105 -24.34 3.34 0.19
CA SER A 105 -25.33 4.31 0.65
C SER A 105 -26.35 4.64 -0.45
N GLU A 106 -25.92 4.61 -1.71
CA GLU A 106 -26.77 4.91 -2.87
C GLU A 106 -27.64 3.69 -3.28
N GLU A 107 -27.09 2.48 -3.22
CA GLU A 107 -27.81 1.26 -3.64
C GLU A 107 -28.76 0.68 -2.58
N GLU A 108 -28.35 0.66 -1.30
CA GLU A 108 -29.09 -0.03 -0.22
C GLU A 108 -29.92 0.92 0.66
N GLN A 109 -29.97 2.22 0.34
CA GLN A 109 -30.71 3.25 1.10
C GLN A 109 -30.44 3.20 2.62
N MET A 110 -29.18 3.01 3.02
CA MET A 110 -28.84 2.90 4.43
C MET A 110 -29.07 4.23 5.16
N GLY A 111 -29.79 4.17 6.29
CA GLY A 111 -30.10 5.36 7.09
C GLY A 111 -28.91 5.86 7.93
N TRP A 112 -27.97 4.97 8.26
CA TRP A 112 -26.77 5.28 9.05
C TRP A 112 -25.67 4.25 8.80
N ILE A 113 -24.40 4.69 8.80
CA ILE A 113 -23.21 3.85 8.62
C ILE A 113 -22.33 3.94 9.87
N ASP A 114 -21.98 2.77 10.43
CA ASP A 114 -21.06 2.61 11.55
C ASP A 114 -19.63 2.36 11.03
N ASN A 115 -18.71 3.27 11.32
CA ASN A 115 -17.29 3.19 10.93
C ASN A 115 -16.39 2.55 12.00
N SER A 116 -16.96 1.82 12.96
CA SER A 116 -16.20 1.19 14.05
C SER A 116 -15.34 0.00 13.59
N ASP A 117 -15.79 -0.76 12.59
CA ASP A 117 -15.07 -1.90 12.00
C ASP A 117 -14.87 -1.67 10.50
N ASN A 118 -13.69 -1.20 10.08
CA ASN A 118 -13.48 -0.78 8.68
C ASN A 118 -12.89 -1.87 7.78
N ILE A 119 -12.27 -2.93 8.34
CA ILE A 119 -11.60 -3.99 7.57
C ILE A 119 -11.75 -5.33 8.27
N ARG A 120 -12.11 -6.38 7.51
CA ARG A 120 -11.96 -7.77 7.97
C ARG A 120 -10.69 -8.38 7.42
N TYR A 121 -9.89 -8.95 8.31
CA TYR A 121 -8.78 -9.81 7.93
C TYR A 121 -9.29 -11.23 7.72
N SER A 122 -9.17 -11.74 6.49
CA SER A 122 -9.28 -13.17 6.22
C SER A 122 -7.87 -13.73 6.06
N GLU A 123 -7.33 -14.33 7.12
CA GLU A 123 -6.02 -15.01 7.08
C GLU A 123 -5.96 -16.11 6.00
N LYS A 124 -7.11 -16.66 5.63
CA LYS A 124 -7.22 -17.77 4.69
C LYS A 124 -7.18 -17.34 3.22
N PHE A 125 -7.49 -16.09 2.89
CA PHE A 125 -7.73 -15.72 1.49
C PHE A 125 -6.93 -14.55 0.91
N ARG A 126 -6.35 -13.62 1.69
CA ARG A 126 -5.70 -12.40 1.10
C ARG A 126 -6.43 -11.93 -0.17
N PRO A 127 -7.70 -11.55 -0.03
CA PRO A 127 -7.91 -10.12 0.06
C PRO A 127 -8.30 -9.68 1.47
N ARG A 128 -7.92 -8.45 1.81
CA ARG A 128 -8.53 -7.72 2.90
C ARG A 128 -9.81 -7.10 2.34
N TYR A 129 -10.91 -7.22 3.06
CA TYR A 129 -12.20 -6.73 2.63
C TYR A 129 -12.60 -5.53 3.48
N TYR A 130 -13.33 -4.59 2.88
CA TYR A 130 -13.97 -3.53 3.66
C TYR A 130 -15.19 -4.10 4.37
N LEU A 131 -15.35 -3.72 5.63
CA LEU A 131 -16.56 -3.96 6.39
C LEU A 131 -17.37 -2.68 6.41
N ILE A 132 -18.62 -2.78 5.98
CA ILE A 132 -19.54 -1.66 5.95
C ILE A 132 -20.75 -2.08 6.77
N SER A 133 -20.87 -1.52 7.97
CA SER A 133 -22.01 -1.77 8.85
C SER A 133 -22.97 -0.59 8.81
N GLY A 134 -24.26 -0.85 8.79
CA GLY A 134 -25.27 0.20 8.78
C GLY A 134 -26.64 -0.28 9.22
N ASP A 135 -27.55 0.67 9.39
CA ASP A 135 -28.96 0.38 9.68
C ASP A 135 -29.77 0.34 8.39
N ILE A 136 -30.41 -0.81 8.15
CA ILE A 136 -31.39 -1.01 7.09
C ILE A 136 -32.70 -1.49 7.73
N PHE A 137 -33.74 -0.65 7.68
CA PHE A 137 -35.07 -0.91 8.24
C PHE A 137 -35.09 -1.23 9.75
N GLY A 138 -34.29 -0.52 10.55
CA GLY A 138 -34.22 -0.69 12.01
C GLY A 138 -33.41 -1.92 12.44
N LYS A 139 -32.62 -2.50 11.54
CA LYS A 139 -31.75 -3.64 11.79
C LYS A 139 -30.34 -3.33 11.34
N ARG A 140 -29.38 -3.45 12.26
CA ARG A 140 -27.95 -3.42 11.94
C ARG A 140 -27.60 -4.60 11.03
N LYS A 141 -27.10 -4.30 9.84
CA LYS A 141 -26.51 -5.25 8.90
C LYS A 141 -25.06 -4.89 8.67
N THR A 142 -24.24 -5.90 8.44
CA THR A 142 -22.83 -5.73 8.07
C THR A 142 -22.63 -6.37 6.71
N PHE A 143 -21.95 -5.67 5.82
CA PHE A 143 -21.60 -6.12 4.50
C PHE A 143 -20.08 -6.22 4.37
N ILE A 144 -19.66 -7.19 3.57
CA ILE A 144 -18.27 -7.42 3.20
C ILE A 144 -18.15 -6.98 1.75
N PHE A 145 -17.24 -6.04 1.49
CA PHE A 145 -17.00 -5.49 0.17
C PHE A 145 -15.59 -5.82 -0.31
N ASP A 146 -15.50 -6.35 -1.51
CA ASP A 146 -14.23 -6.58 -2.21
C ASP A 146 -13.78 -5.30 -2.91
N PRO A 147 -12.65 -4.70 -2.48
CA PRO A 147 -12.17 -3.45 -3.03
C PRO A 147 -11.55 -3.60 -4.43
N TYR A 148 -11.32 -4.82 -4.92
CA TYR A 148 -10.69 -5.08 -6.21
C TYR A 148 -11.67 -5.14 -7.36
N ASP A 149 -12.83 -5.78 -7.17
CA ASP A 149 -13.84 -5.95 -8.21
C ASP A 149 -15.18 -5.27 -7.90
N GLY A 150 -15.35 -4.77 -6.67
CA GLY A 150 -16.57 -4.09 -6.22
C GLY A 150 -17.70 -5.02 -5.79
N GLN A 151 -17.49 -6.35 -5.78
CA GLN A 151 -18.51 -7.28 -5.32
C GLN A 151 -18.71 -7.19 -3.81
N TYR A 152 -19.93 -7.49 -3.36
CA TYR A 152 -20.24 -7.51 -1.94
C TYR A 152 -21.23 -8.59 -1.55
N TRP A 153 -21.19 -8.96 -0.27
CA TRP A 153 -22.13 -9.89 0.32
C TRP A 153 -22.46 -9.49 1.75
N LEU A 154 -23.65 -9.89 2.21
CA LEU A 154 -24.03 -9.73 3.60
C LEU A 154 -23.08 -10.59 4.45
N ASP A 155 -22.46 -9.99 5.47
CA ASP A 155 -21.82 -10.75 6.55
C ASP A 155 -22.96 -11.43 7.31
N SER A 156 -23.35 -12.62 6.85
CA SER A 156 -24.52 -13.31 7.37
C SER A 156 -24.36 -13.73 8.82
N GLY A 157 -23.20 -13.45 9.44
CA GLY A 157 -22.84 -13.89 10.76
C GLY A 157 -22.99 -15.39 10.84
N LEU A 158 -21.90 -16.15 10.73
CA LEU A 158 -21.94 -17.48 11.31
C LEU A 158 -22.26 -17.29 12.80
N LYS A 159 -23.56 -17.34 13.16
CA LYS A 159 -24.03 -17.78 14.45
C LYS A 159 -23.26 -19.08 14.65
N LYS A 160 -22.20 -19.04 15.47
CA LYS A 160 -21.77 -20.23 16.18
C LYS A 160 -23.03 -20.70 16.90
N ARG A 161 -23.75 -21.67 16.32
CA ARG A 161 -24.60 -22.54 17.12
C ARG A 161 -23.61 -23.29 18.01
N HIS A 162 -23.33 -22.76 19.19
CA HIS A 162 -22.99 -23.61 20.31
C HIS A 162 -24.21 -24.53 20.46
N LYS A 163 -24.07 -25.73 19.92
CA LYS A 163 -24.98 -26.82 20.22
C LYS A 163 -24.65 -27.13 21.68
N ASP A 164 -25.50 -26.67 22.59
CA ASP A 164 -25.54 -27.18 23.95
C ASP A 164 -25.61 -28.71 23.85
N ILE A 165 -24.50 -29.35 24.20
CA ILE A 165 -24.52 -30.76 24.57
C ILE A 165 -24.76 -30.74 26.08
N SER A 166 -26.02 -30.60 26.47
CA SER A 166 -26.47 -31.10 27.77
C SER A 166 -26.53 -32.62 27.65
N LYS A 167 -25.63 -33.30 28.36
CA LYS A 167 -25.85 -34.65 28.86
C LYS A 167 -26.09 -34.55 30.36
#